data_AF-A0A966TTR3-F1
#
_entry.id   AF-A0A966TTR3-F1
#
_cell.length_a   1.000
_cell.length_b   1.000
_cell.length_c   1.000
_cell.angle_alpha   90.00
_cell.angle_beta   90.00
_cell.angle_gamma   90.00
#
_symmetry.space_group_name_H-M   'P 1'
#
loop_
_entity.id
_entity.type
_entity.pdbx_description
1 polymer ?
#
loop_
_entity_poly.entity_id
_entity_poly.type
_entity_poly.pdbx_seq_one_letter_code
_entity_poly.pdbx_strand_id
1 'polypeptide(L)' 'KFINEMLDPETQAVIAGTFFSKPTNTKAVAPAGLNLPDLVVLDWEYFADNRNRWIERFEREISAR' A
#
# COMPACT_ATOMS: atom_id res chain seq x y z
N LYS A 1 -3.52 4.42 -21.09
CA LYS A 1 -2.62 5.60 -21.12
C LYS A 1 -2.38 6.14 -19.72
N PHE A 2 -3.42 6.55 -18.99
CA PHE A 2 -3.31 7.07 -17.62
C PHE A 2 -2.60 6.13 -16.62
N ILE A 3 -2.94 4.83 -16.58
CA ILE A 3 -2.27 3.88 -15.66
C ILE A 3 -0.76 3.82 -15.89
N ASN A 4 -0.31 3.89 -17.15
CA ASN A 4 1.12 3.84 -17.46
C ASN A 4 1.87 5.08 -16.98
N GLU A 5 1.21 6.25 -17.01
CA GLU A 5 1.71 7.50 -16.45
C GLU A 5 1.76 7.41 -14.91
N MET A 6 0.71 6.92 -14.26
CA MET A 6 0.73 6.68 -12.81
C MET A 6 1.81 5.68 -12.35
N LEU A 7 2.28 4.81 -13.24
CA LEU A 7 3.33 3.84 -12.97
C LEU A 7 4.73 4.28 -13.40
N ASP A 8 4.86 5.45 -14.04
CA ASP A 8 6.18 5.95 -14.43
C ASP A 8 6.99 6.41 -13.20
N PRO A 9 8.33 6.36 -13.26
CA PRO A 9 9.18 6.66 -12.11
C PRO A 9 9.07 8.10 -11.60
N GLU A 10 8.84 9.07 -12.50
CA GLU A 10 8.79 10.48 -12.16
C GLU A 10 7.49 10.81 -11.40
N THR A 11 6.37 10.35 -11.94
CA THR A 11 5.06 10.47 -11.30
C THR A 11 5.06 9.82 -9.91
N GLN A 12 5.65 8.62 -9.78
CA GLN A 12 5.72 7.96 -8.47
C GLN A 12 6.68 8.64 -7.48
N ALA A 13 7.76 9.29 -7.94
CA ALA A 13 8.64 10.07 -7.05
C ALA A 13 7.94 11.32 -6.49
N VAL A 14 7.14 12.00 -7.31
CA VAL A 14 6.29 13.12 -6.87
C VAL A 14 5.29 12.65 -5.82
N ILE A 15 4.57 11.55 -6.10
CA ILE A 15 3.60 10.96 -5.17
C ILE A 15 4.26 10.60 -3.84
N ALA A 16 5.47 10.03 -3.87
CA ALA A 16 6.19 9.66 -2.66
C ALA A 16 6.50 10.85 -1.76
N GLY A 17 6.93 11.98 -2.35
CA GLY A 17 7.21 13.21 -1.60
C GLY A 17 5.96 13.89 -1.07
N THR A 18 4.87 13.90 -1.85
CA THR A 18 3.63 14.58 -1.48
C THR A 18 2.82 13.79 -0.45
N PHE A 19 2.76 12.46 -0.59
CA PHE A 19 1.88 11.61 0.20
C PHE A 19 2.61 10.65 1.13
N PHE A 20 3.94 10.77 1.25
CA PHE A 20 4.78 9.90 2.10
C PHE A 20 4.55 8.40 1.83
N SER A 21 4.28 8.06 0.57
CA SER A 21 3.91 6.71 0.13
C SER A 21 5.06 6.04 -0.61
N LYS A 22 5.27 4.73 -0.40
CA LYS A 22 6.36 4.00 -1.06
C LYS A 22 6.02 3.72 -2.53
N PRO A 23 6.86 4.16 -3.49
CA PRO A 23 6.71 3.77 -4.89
C PRO A 23 6.73 2.26 -5.07
N THR A 24 5.92 1.77 -6.00
CA THR A 24 5.97 0.36 -6.43
C THR A 24 6.95 0.16 -7.58
N ASN A 25 7.25 1.23 -8.34
CA ASN A 25 8.28 1.25 -9.37
C ASN A 25 9.65 1.40 -8.72
N THR A 26 10.49 0.37 -8.83
CA THR A 26 11.83 0.31 -8.21
C THR A 26 12.83 1.29 -8.83
N LYS A 27 12.48 1.97 -9.92
CA LYS A 27 13.30 3.01 -10.55
C LYS A 27 12.98 4.41 -10.03
N ALA A 28 11.91 4.58 -9.26
CA ALA A 28 11.58 5.87 -8.66
C ALA A 28 12.62 6.20 -7.58
N VAL A 29 13.22 7.39 -7.68
CA VAL A 29 14.18 7.89 -6.69
C VAL A 29 13.42 8.60 -5.59
N ALA A 30 13.61 8.18 -4.34
CA ALA A 30 13.00 8.85 -3.20
C ALA A 30 13.51 10.30 -3.07
N PRO A 31 12.64 11.28 -2.78
CA PRO A 31 13.06 12.64 -2.48
C PRO A 31 14.04 12.69 -1.30
N ALA A 32 14.92 13.69 -1.31
CA ALA A 32 15.92 13.86 -0.26
C ALA A 32 15.25 13.97 1.13
N GLY A 33 15.77 13.22 2.11
CA GLY A 33 15.25 13.20 3.48
C GLY A 33 14.05 12.28 3.70
N LEU A 34 13.49 11.66 2.65
CA LEU A 34 12.42 10.68 2.78
C LEU A 34 12.99 9.27 2.97
N ASN A 35 12.94 8.77 4.21
CA ASN A 35 13.26 7.38 4.52
C ASN A 35 11.97 6.60 4.79
N LEU A 36 11.68 5.63 3.92
CA LEU A 36 10.52 4.76 4.06
C LEU A 36 10.96 3.38 4.54
N PRO A 37 10.22 2.76 5.47
CA PRO A 37 10.56 1.43 5.97
C PRO A 37 10.41 0.36 4.88
N ASP A 38 10.97 -0.82 5.16
CA ASP A 38 10.64 -2.00 4.39
C ASP A 38 9.22 -2.45 4.68
N LEU A 39 8.54 -2.88 3.61
CA LEU A 39 7.15 -3.29 3.67
C LEU A 39 7.10 -4.82 3.59
N VAL A 40 6.25 -5.40 4.42
CA VAL A 40 5.86 -6.80 4.26
C VAL A 40 4.80 -6.86 3.16
N VAL A 41 5.04 -7.67 2.14
CA VAL A 41 4.06 -7.93 1.09
C VAL A 41 3.19 -9.10 1.53
N LEU A 42 1.91 -8.82 1.77
CA LEU A 42 0.92 -9.84 2.13
C LEU A 42 0.25 -10.38 0.88
N ASP A 43 -0.22 -11.62 0.95
CA ASP A 43 -1.03 -12.22 -0.11
C ASP A 43 -2.46 -11.66 -0.08
N TRP A 44 -2.75 -10.73 -0.98
CA TRP A 44 -4.05 -10.08 -1.06
C TRP A 44 -5.18 -11.03 -1.50
N GLU A 45 -4.89 -12.12 -2.21
CA GLU A 45 -5.89 -13.11 -2.60
C GLU A 45 -6.36 -13.89 -1.36
N TYR A 46 -5.42 -14.39 -0.55
CA TYR A 46 -5.74 -15.01 0.73
C TYR A 46 -6.55 -14.08 1.65
N PHE A 47 -6.18 -12.79 1.71
CA PHE A 47 -6.94 -11.80 2.47
C PHE A 47 -8.35 -11.61 1.93
N ALA A 48 -8.52 -11.49 0.61
CA ALA A 48 -9.84 -11.33 -0.01
C ALA A 48 -10.76 -12.51 0.30
N ASP A 49 -10.25 -13.74 0.20
CA ASP A 49 -11.00 -14.98 0.46
C ASP A 49 -11.45 -15.10 1.92
N ASN A 50 -10.67 -14.55 2.86
CA ASN A 50 -10.92 -14.71 4.30
C ASN A 50 -11.54 -13.47 4.96
N ARG A 51 -11.57 -12.32 4.28
CA ARG A 51 -11.95 -11.01 4.85
C ARG A 51 -13.27 -11.04 5.59
N ASN A 52 -14.31 -11.61 4.99
CA ASN A 52 -15.66 -11.61 5.59
C ASN A 52 -15.70 -12.42 6.90
N ARG A 53 -15.10 -13.61 6.91
CA ARG A 53 -15.00 -14.46 8.11
C ARG A 53 -14.25 -13.76 9.26
N TRP A 54 -13.21 -12.99 8.94
CA TRP A 54 -12.46 -12.24 9.94
C TRP A 54 -13.25 -11.05 10.49
N ILE A 55 -14.00 -10.34 9.64
CA ILE A 55 -14.90 -9.26 10.08
C ILE A 55 -15.94 -9.82 11.05
N GLU A 56 -16.64 -10.90 10.69
CA GLU A 56 -17.64 -11.54 11.56
C GLU A 56 -17.06 -11.94 12.92
N ARG A 57 -15.83 -12.49 12.92
CA ARG A 57 -15.12 -12.84 14.14
C ARG A 57 -14.79 -11.59 14.98
N PHE A 58 -14.25 -10.56 14.35
CA PHE A 58 -13.90 -9.31 15.03
C PHE A 58 -15.12 -8.66 15.68
N GLU A 59 -16.24 -8.58 14.96
CA GLU A 59 -17.49 -8.04 15.49
C GLU A 59 -17.96 -8.82 16.72
N ARG A 60 -17.94 -10.16 16.66
CA ARG A 60 -18.36 -11.02 17.77
C ARG A 60 -17.45 -10.92 18.99
N GLU A 61 -16.13 -10.90 18.80
CA GLU A 61 -15.16 -11.12 19.88
C GLU A 61 -14.56 -9.82 20.43
N ILE A 62 -14.51 -8.76 19.63
CA ILE A 62 -13.80 -7.51 19.95
C ILE A 62 -14.74 -6.31 20.00
N SER A 63 -15.55 -6.11 18.96
CA SER A 63 -16.40 -4.92 18.80
C SER A 63 -17.62 -4.90 19.72
N ALA A 64 -18.20 -6.08 20.03
CA ALA A 64 -19.41 -6.21 20.85
C ALA A 64 -19.21 -5.95 22.37
N ARG A 65 -18.12 -5.29 22.78
CA ARG A 65 -17.90 -4.80 24.16
C ARG A 65 -18.22 -3.31 24.26
#